data_AF-A0A9Q1ZAX3-F1
#
_entry.id   AF-A0A9Q1ZAX3-F1
#
_cell.length_a   1.000
_cell.length_b   1.000
_cell.length_c   1.000
_cell.angle_alpha   90.00
_cell.angle_beta   90.00
_cell.angle_gamma   90.00
#
_symmetry.space_group_name_H-M   'P 1'
#
loop_
_entity.id
_entity.type
_entity.pdbx_description
1 polymer ?
#
loop_
_entity_poly.entity_id
_entity_poly.type
_entity_poly.pdbx_seq_one_letter_code
_entity_poly.pdbx_strand_id
1 'polypeptide(L)'
;MKIKSRDELGKNKNEIDKLLEQELPKMYALYPKMVYDVAEQLEDKNITIGTISGLFGGITPTYKLEEVDELGSFLKAIYEVGTKYSKNKILIIPNLEKLNPENFYTETEINSINLYKKEVSKENNIIKLYVRKNAENHYVCPYISMVEYVDYYKRGLIIYNPNTQRETTKKMVKGQINEFITIHQENVNKIYNDLKNDRFNPNMLTLNIRDNEGDDPQFDDGGMNVGDFGWLKIKVDGRQHSYVDLLDGQHRTSAQEIYVEEYPNTDKYNMLNVFVFNEEQAIHHIIQENSGTKIDENSLQRRDPDNKGVAMAKELKTLSKELKGKVANDLIELTKHCQYTDVLTLGSAINNYFDIDGRKEYREIRSYLSKFFDVAIDCYKDYFNKRNLQPKELFYRKNTFIAFCDIAKKLYKFKDWEDKAFDIFEKLSIEEIESVSGNKKILKPNDYKIISNKLQKSLAEREVAIDG
;
A
#
# COMPACT_ATOMS: atom_id res chain seq x y z
N MET A 1 -16.17 -38.32 -18.41
CA MET A 1 -14.97 -37.48 -18.37
C MET A 1 -15.17 -36.46 -17.26
N LYS A 2 -14.69 -36.76 -16.05
CA LYS A 2 -14.54 -35.76 -14.98
C LYS A 2 -13.04 -35.53 -14.88
N ILE A 3 -12.57 -34.51 -15.58
CA ILE A 3 -11.24 -33.96 -15.36
C ILE A 3 -11.47 -32.45 -15.25
N LYS A 4 -11.04 -31.89 -14.12
CA LYS A 4 -10.91 -30.45 -13.86
C LYS A 4 -9.65 -30.18 -13.01
N SER A 5 -8.59 -30.96 -13.24
CA SER A 5 -7.26 -30.70 -12.71
C SER A 5 -6.64 -29.50 -13.45
N ARG A 6 -5.49 -28.98 -12.98
CA ARG A 6 -4.84 -27.81 -13.57
C ARG A 6 -4.41 -27.97 -15.03
N ASP A 7 -4.29 -29.21 -15.51
CA ASP A 7 -3.73 -29.50 -16.82
C ASP A 7 -4.71 -29.30 -17.99
N GLU A 8 -6.02 -29.11 -17.74
CA GLU A 8 -7.02 -29.15 -18.82
C GLU A 8 -7.53 -27.82 -19.37
N LEU A 9 -7.06 -26.65 -18.94
CA LEU A 9 -7.73 -25.40 -19.36
C LEU A 9 -6.87 -24.22 -19.80
N GLY A 10 -5.54 -24.32 -19.94
CA GLY A 10 -4.72 -23.20 -20.40
C GLY A 10 -4.98 -21.88 -19.64
N LYS A 11 -5.42 -21.99 -18.38
CA LYS A 11 -5.86 -20.91 -17.50
C LYS A 11 -5.06 -20.99 -16.22
N ASN A 12 -4.65 -19.83 -15.70
CA ASN A 12 -3.90 -19.72 -14.43
C ASN A 12 -4.70 -20.17 -13.18
N LYS A 13 -6.02 -20.38 -13.29
CA LYS A 13 -6.91 -20.86 -12.21
C LYS A 13 -7.99 -21.80 -12.76
N ASN A 14 -8.15 -22.98 -12.15
CA ASN A 14 -9.19 -23.95 -12.49
C ASN A 14 -10.50 -23.71 -11.70
N GLU A 15 -11.47 -24.62 -11.82
CA GLU A 15 -12.76 -24.49 -11.11
C GLU A 15 -12.65 -24.70 -9.60
N ILE A 16 -11.73 -25.59 -9.17
CA ILE A 16 -11.43 -25.86 -7.77
C ILE A 16 -10.85 -24.58 -7.13
N ASP A 17 -9.88 -23.94 -7.79
CA ASP A 17 -9.24 -22.71 -7.33
C ASP A 17 -10.25 -21.60 -7.05
N LYS A 18 -11.19 -21.38 -7.99
CA LYS A 18 -12.26 -20.37 -7.84
C LYS A 18 -13.21 -20.69 -6.70
N LEU A 19 -13.53 -21.97 -6.52
CA LEU A 19 -14.44 -22.42 -5.47
C LEU A 19 -13.78 -22.27 -4.10
N LEU A 20 -12.52 -22.69 -3.97
CA LEU A 20 -11.73 -22.54 -2.75
C LEU A 20 -11.53 -21.08 -2.38
N GLU A 21 -11.13 -20.21 -3.33
CA GLU A 21 -10.99 -18.76 -3.09
C GLU A 21 -12.30 -18.11 -2.61
N GLN A 22 -13.45 -18.64 -3.04
CA GLN A 22 -14.75 -18.15 -2.62
C GLN A 22 -15.17 -18.66 -1.24
N GLU A 23 -14.87 -19.91 -0.90
CA GLU A 23 -15.42 -20.56 0.30
C GLU A 23 -14.47 -20.53 1.51
N LEU A 24 -13.15 -20.63 1.28
CA LEU A 24 -12.15 -20.67 2.36
C LEU A 24 -12.22 -19.48 3.32
N PRO A 25 -12.31 -18.21 2.86
CA PRO A 25 -12.41 -17.08 3.79
C PRO A 25 -13.68 -17.13 4.66
N LYS A 26 -14.78 -17.68 4.14
CA LYS A 26 -16.02 -17.82 4.91
C LYS A 26 -15.87 -18.89 5.99
N MET A 27 -15.23 -20.00 5.65
CA MET A 27 -14.92 -21.06 6.62
C MET A 27 -13.99 -20.54 7.70
N TYR A 28 -12.98 -19.77 7.33
CA TYR A 28 -12.04 -19.16 8.26
C TYR A 28 -12.73 -18.20 9.24
N ALA A 29 -13.55 -17.28 8.74
CA ALA A 29 -14.25 -16.29 9.56
C ALA A 29 -15.23 -16.93 10.55
N LEU A 30 -15.88 -18.03 10.15
CA LEU A 30 -16.82 -18.72 11.01
C LEU A 30 -16.11 -19.65 12.01
N TYR A 31 -15.02 -20.31 11.59
CA TYR A 31 -14.35 -21.36 12.35
C TYR A 31 -12.83 -21.30 12.20
N PRO A 32 -12.14 -20.37 12.89
CA PRO A 32 -10.68 -20.27 12.83
C PRO A 32 -9.97 -21.57 13.21
N LYS A 33 -10.57 -22.37 14.11
CA LYS A 33 -10.05 -23.68 14.53
C LYS A 33 -9.94 -24.68 13.36
N MET A 34 -10.79 -24.55 12.34
CA MET A 34 -10.77 -25.44 11.17
C MET A 34 -9.44 -25.39 10.42
N VAL A 35 -8.71 -24.26 10.46
CA VAL A 35 -7.37 -24.14 9.86
C VAL A 35 -6.40 -25.13 10.50
N TYR A 36 -6.43 -25.21 11.83
CA TYR A 36 -5.56 -26.10 12.60
C TYR A 36 -5.93 -27.57 12.36
N ASP A 37 -7.23 -27.90 12.36
CA ASP A 37 -7.69 -29.26 12.12
C ASP A 37 -7.42 -29.74 10.68
N VAL A 38 -7.51 -28.85 9.68
CA VAL A 38 -7.13 -29.14 8.29
C VAL A 38 -5.61 -29.28 8.17
N ALA A 39 -4.85 -28.43 8.85
CA ALA A 39 -3.39 -28.53 8.87
C ALA A 39 -2.92 -29.83 9.51
N GLU A 40 -3.54 -30.26 10.62
CA GLU A 40 -3.27 -31.53 11.28
C GLU A 40 -3.49 -32.73 10.33
N GLN A 41 -4.56 -32.71 9.53
CA GLN A 41 -4.83 -33.75 8.54
C GLN A 41 -3.83 -33.79 7.37
N LEU A 42 -3.19 -32.66 7.03
CA LEU A 42 -2.31 -32.54 5.86
C LEU A 42 -0.83 -32.61 6.19
N GLU A 43 -0.53 -32.80 7.46
CA GLU A 43 0.83 -32.81 7.91
C GLU A 43 1.58 -34.07 7.49
N ASP A 44 0.90 -35.22 7.40
CA ASP A 44 1.48 -36.45 6.84
C ASP A 44 1.79 -36.34 5.33
N LYS A 45 1.22 -35.31 4.68
CA LYS A 45 1.48 -34.88 3.30
C LYS A 45 2.63 -33.87 3.20
N ASN A 46 3.20 -33.44 4.33
CA ASN A 46 4.19 -32.37 4.45
C ASN A 46 3.70 -31.01 3.89
N ILE A 47 2.39 -30.70 4.01
CA ILE A 47 1.85 -29.38 3.69
C ILE A 47 1.76 -28.57 4.98
N THR A 48 2.46 -27.43 5.05
CA THR A 48 2.65 -26.70 6.31
C THR A 48 1.42 -25.91 6.73
N ILE A 49 1.24 -25.73 8.04
CA ILE A 49 0.15 -24.91 8.59
C ILE A 49 0.15 -23.48 8.05
N GLY A 50 1.30 -22.90 7.74
CA GLY A 50 1.36 -21.57 7.12
C GLY A 50 0.83 -21.54 5.70
N THR A 51 1.09 -22.58 4.90
CA THR A 51 0.43 -22.73 3.59
C THR A 51 -1.08 -22.80 3.76
N ILE A 52 -1.58 -23.60 4.70
CA ILE A 52 -3.01 -23.75 5.00
C ILE A 52 -3.63 -22.43 5.49
N SER A 53 -3.02 -21.78 6.48
CA SER A 53 -3.49 -20.50 7.03
C SER A 53 -3.49 -19.41 5.96
N GLY A 54 -2.45 -19.35 5.13
CA GLY A 54 -2.37 -18.42 4.00
C GLY A 54 -3.48 -18.65 2.98
N LEU A 55 -3.82 -19.90 2.67
CA LEU A 55 -4.92 -20.25 1.77
C LEU A 55 -6.28 -19.88 2.38
N PHE A 56 -6.51 -20.18 3.66
CA PHE A 56 -7.75 -19.83 4.37
C PHE A 56 -7.95 -18.31 4.50
N GLY A 57 -6.87 -17.57 4.77
CA GLY A 57 -6.87 -16.12 4.84
C GLY A 57 -6.96 -15.41 3.47
N GLY A 58 -6.91 -16.15 2.36
CA GLY A 58 -6.88 -15.58 1.00
C GLY A 58 -5.57 -14.81 0.69
N ILE A 59 -4.51 -15.06 1.45
CA ILE A 59 -3.19 -14.47 1.29
C ILE A 59 -2.40 -15.24 0.23
N THR A 60 -2.36 -16.56 0.40
CA THR A 60 -1.73 -17.50 -0.52
C THR A 60 -2.77 -17.88 -1.56
N PRO A 61 -2.56 -17.58 -2.85
CA PRO A 61 -3.47 -18.03 -3.86
C PRO A 61 -3.48 -19.55 -3.98
N THR A 62 -4.64 -20.13 -4.24
CA THR A 62 -4.83 -21.59 -4.38
C THR A 62 -3.99 -22.19 -5.50
N TYR A 63 -3.66 -21.40 -6.53
CA TYR A 63 -2.76 -21.81 -7.61
C TYR A 63 -1.32 -22.13 -7.15
N LYS A 64 -0.92 -21.78 -5.91
CA LYS A 64 0.40 -22.10 -5.36
C LYS A 64 0.55 -23.55 -4.86
N LEU A 65 -0.54 -24.32 -4.79
CA LEU A 65 -0.47 -25.76 -4.54
C LEU A 65 -0.10 -26.47 -5.84
N GLU A 66 1.17 -26.37 -6.28
CA GLU A 66 1.65 -26.59 -7.65
C GLU A 66 1.26 -27.97 -8.23
N GLU A 67 1.23 -29.00 -7.39
CA GLU A 67 0.93 -30.37 -7.80
C GLU A 67 -0.58 -30.67 -7.73
N VAL A 68 -1.08 -31.44 -8.70
CA VAL A 68 -2.50 -31.86 -8.75
C VAL A 68 -2.90 -32.60 -7.48
N ASP A 69 -2.00 -33.44 -6.97
CA ASP A 69 -2.21 -34.25 -5.77
C ASP A 69 -2.09 -33.43 -4.48
N GLU A 70 -1.31 -32.34 -4.49
CA GLU A 70 -1.23 -31.39 -3.36
C GLU A 70 -2.55 -30.62 -3.22
N LEU A 71 -3.07 -30.07 -4.33
CA LEU A 71 -4.37 -29.41 -4.38
C LEU A 71 -5.51 -30.38 -4.00
N GLY A 72 -5.43 -31.62 -4.48
CA GLY A 72 -6.41 -32.66 -4.17
C GLY A 72 -6.39 -33.07 -2.71
N SER A 73 -5.19 -33.18 -2.12
CA SER A 73 -5.02 -33.46 -0.68
C SER A 73 -5.67 -32.36 0.15
N PHE A 74 -5.40 -31.09 -0.18
CA PHE A 74 -5.99 -29.94 0.50
C PHE A 74 -7.52 -29.90 0.41
N LEU A 75 -8.08 -30.07 -0.79
CA LEU A 75 -9.53 -30.12 -1.00
C LEU A 75 -10.19 -31.24 -0.17
N LYS A 76 -9.57 -32.42 -0.15
CA LYS A 76 -10.04 -33.58 0.61
C LYS A 76 -10.06 -33.31 2.10
N ALA A 77 -8.99 -32.75 2.67
CA ALA A 77 -8.94 -32.42 4.09
C ALA A 77 -10.01 -31.39 4.48
N ILE A 78 -10.23 -30.34 3.68
CA ILE A 78 -11.31 -29.37 3.93
C ILE A 78 -12.68 -30.06 3.97
N TYR A 79 -12.95 -30.93 3.00
CA TYR A 79 -14.23 -31.63 2.92
C TYR A 79 -14.44 -32.58 4.11
N GLU A 80 -13.42 -33.35 4.50
CA GLU A 80 -13.48 -34.29 5.62
C GLU A 80 -13.63 -33.58 6.97
N VAL A 81 -12.79 -32.56 7.25
CA VAL A 81 -12.93 -31.74 8.46
C VAL A 81 -14.29 -31.06 8.47
N GLY A 82 -14.69 -30.43 7.36
CA GLY A 82 -15.99 -29.78 7.26
C GLY A 82 -17.16 -30.73 7.51
N THR A 83 -17.06 -31.99 7.07
CA THR A 83 -18.08 -33.02 7.30
C THR A 83 -18.14 -33.45 8.77
N LYS A 84 -17.00 -33.52 9.47
CA LYS A 84 -16.99 -33.78 10.93
C LYS A 84 -17.71 -32.67 11.68
N TYR A 85 -17.44 -31.43 11.29
CA TYR A 85 -18.04 -30.24 11.86
C TYR A 85 -19.55 -30.14 11.59
N SER A 86 -20.01 -30.49 10.38
CA SER A 86 -21.43 -30.48 10.02
C SER A 86 -22.26 -31.55 10.77
N LYS A 87 -21.66 -32.71 11.07
CA LYS A 87 -22.33 -33.80 11.82
C LYS A 87 -22.65 -33.45 13.28
N ASN A 88 -21.92 -32.52 13.88
CA ASN A 88 -22.15 -32.06 15.26
C ASN A 88 -23.36 -31.11 15.40
N LYS A 89 -24.18 -30.93 14.34
CA LYS A 89 -25.47 -30.19 14.30
C LYS A 89 -25.46 -28.72 14.76
N ILE A 90 -24.29 -28.12 14.98
CA ILE A 90 -24.16 -26.71 15.39
C ILE A 90 -23.71 -25.81 14.21
N LEU A 91 -23.36 -26.40 13.05
CA LEU A 91 -22.64 -25.69 11.98
C LEU A 91 -23.29 -25.79 10.60
N ILE A 92 -23.40 -24.64 9.92
CA ILE A 92 -23.61 -24.56 8.46
C ILE A 92 -22.28 -24.13 7.84
N ILE A 93 -21.63 -25.06 7.11
CA ILE A 93 -20.53 -24.73 6.21
C ILE A 93 -21.14 -24.52 4.82
N PRO A 94 -21.21 -23.26 4.32
CA PRO A 94 -21.83 -22.99 3.03
C PRO A 94 -21.17 -23.82 1.92
N ASN A 95 -21.99 -24.45 1.06
CA ASN A 95 -21.53 -25.17 -0.12
C ASN A 95 -20.52 -26.33 0.12
N LEU A 96 -20.44 -26.91 1.33
CA LEU A 96 -19.51 -28.01 1.62
C LEU A 96 -19.60 -29.17 0.61
N GLU A 97 -20.81 -29.56 0.21
CA GLU A 97 -21.03 -30.61 -0.80
C GLU A 97 -20.40 -30.30 -2.17
N LYS A 98 -20.25 -29.01 -2.52
CA LYS A 98 -19.57 -28.62 -3.76
C LYS A 98 -18.06 -28.85 -3.69
N LEU A 99 -17.49 -28.91 -2.49
CA LEU A 99 -16.07 -29.16 -2.26
C LEU A 99 -15.74 -30.66 -2.15
N ASN A 100 -16.72 -31.56 -2.34
CA ASN A 100 -16.44 -33.00 -2.36
C ASN A 100 -15.41 -33.33 -3.48
N PRO A 101 -14.25 -33.93 -3.16
CA PRO A 101 -13.23 -34.31 -4.13
C PRO A 101 -13.76 -35.19 -5.28
N GLU A 102 -14.77 -36.03 -5.04
CA GLU A 102 -15.40 -36.89 -6.06
C GLU A 102 -16.11 -36.10 -7.18
N ASN A 103 -16.33 -34.80 -6.99
CA ASN A 103 -16.84 -33.92 -8.03
C ASN A 103 -15.77 -33.58 -9.09
N PHE A 104 -14.49 -33.66 -8.72
CA PHE A 104 -13.37 -33.15 -9.53
C PHE A 104 -12.35 -34.20 -9.92
N TYR A 105 -12.19 -35.23 -9.09
CA TYR A 105 -11.19 -36.29 -9.24
C TYR A 105 -11.86 -37.64 -9.52
N THR A 106 -11.21 -38.44 -10.34
CA THR A 106 -11.53 -39.86 -10.54
C THR A 106 -11.07 -40.70 -9.35
N GLU A 107 -11.57 -41.93 -9.23
CA GLU A 107 -11.16 -42.86 -8.17
C GLU A 107 -9.63 -43.13 -8.16
N THR A 108 -9.03 -43.23 -9.35
CA THR A 108 -7.57 -43.39 -9.49
C THR A 108 -6.80 -42.19 -8.97
N GLU A 109 -7.26 -40.96 -9.27
CA GLU A 109 -6.64 -39.73 -8.78
C GLU A 109 -6.85 -39.55 -7.27
N ILE A 110 -8.02 -39.94 -6.73
CA ILE A 110 -8.26 -39.95 -5.29
C ILE A 110 -7.28 -40.90 -4.58
N ASN A 111 -6.98 -42.05 -5.17
CA ASN A 111 -5.96 -42.96 -4.64
C ASN A 111 -4.56 -42.35 -4.70
N SER A 112 -4.22 -41.60 -5.78
CA SER A 112 -2.96 -40.84 -5.87
C SER A 112 -2.86 -39.80 -4.76
N ILE A 113 -3.90 -38.98 -4.57
CA ILE A 113 -4.04 -37.98 -3.50
C ILE A 113 -3.84 -38.63 -2.11
N ASN A 114 -4.44 -39.79 -1.89
CA ASN A 114 -4.31 -40.51 -0.61
C ASN A 114 -2.87 -40.98 -0.34
N LEU A 115 -2.07 -41.23 -1.38
CA LEU A 115 -0.68 -41.65 -1.26
C LEU A 115 0.33 -40.51 -1.35
N TYR A 116 -0.11 -39.33 -1.81
CA TYR A 116 0.73 -38.15 -1.97
C TYR A 116 1.52 -37.83 -0.72
N LYS A 117 2.78 -37.45 -0.89
CA LYS A 117 3.62 -36.79 0.11
C LYS A 117 4.51 -35.82 -0.61
N LYS A 118 4.43 -34.54 -0.25
CA LYS A 118 5.32 -33.52 -0.80
C LYS A 118 6.75 -33.89 -0.43
N GLU A 119 7.66 -33.86 -1.41
CA GLU A 119 9.08 -34.04 -1.12
C GLU A 119 9.57 -32.83 -0.32
N VAL A 120 10.02 -33.09 0.91
CA VAL A 120 10.45 -32.05 1.85
C VAL A 120 11.80 -32.45 2.42
N SER A 121 12.80 -31.58 2.29
CA SER A 121 14.10 -31.75 2.94
C SER A 121 13.90 -31.62 4.46
N LYS A 122 14.55 -32.46 5.28
CA LYS A 122 14.35 -32.50 6.74
C LYS A 122 14.74 -31.20 7.49
N GLU A 123 15.37 -30.24 6.83
CA GLU A 123 15.68 -28.91 7.39
C GLU A 123 14.56 -27.88 7.15
N ASN A 124 13.43 -28.30 6.56
CA ASN A 124 12.45 -27.36 5.98
C ASN A 124 11.50 -26.65 6.97
N ASN A 125 11.59 -26.84 8.29
CA ASN A 125 10.73 -26.16 9.26
C ASN A 125 11.46 -25.32 10.32
N ILE A 126 12.75 -25.05 10.10
CA ILE A 126 13.56 -24.23 10.99
C ILE A 126 13.79 -22.86 10.33
N ILE A 127 13.45 -21.80 11.06
CA ILE A 127 13.92 -20.44 10.78
C ILE A 127 15.24 -20.26 11.51
N LYS A 128 16.28 -19.83 10.80
CA LYS A 128 17.60 -19.58 11.39
C LYS A 128 18.00 -18.13 11.16
N LEU A 129 18.15 -17.37 12.25
CA LEU A 129 18.44 -15.94 12.20
C LEU A 129 19.72 -15.64 12.97
N TYR A 130 20.61 -14.84 12.38
CA TYR A 130 21.71 -14.24 13.14
C TYR A 130 21.18 -12.98 13.81
N VAL A 131 21.14 -12.96 15.14
CA VAL A 131 20.47 -11.92 15.91
C VAL A 131 21.35 -11.38 17.02
N ARG A 132 20.98 -10.19 17.51
CA ARG A 132 21.39 -9.67 18.81
C ARG A 132 20.23 -9.83 19.79
N LYS A 133 20.48 -10.38 20.99
CA LYS A 133 19.48 -10.37 22.07
C LYS A 133 19.46 -8.99 22.70
N ASN A 134 18.37 -8.25 22.54
CA ASN A 134 18.21 -6.89 23.05
C ASN A 134 17.49 -6.85 24.41
N ALA A 135 16.60 -7.81 24.66
CA ALA A 135 15.96 -8.07 25.94
C ALA A 135 15.61 -9.57 26.02
N GLU A 136 15.07 -10.02 27.15
CA GLU A 136 14.74 -11.43 27.37
C GLU A 136 13.91 -12.03 26.22
N ASN A 137 12.86 -11.31 25.81
CA ASN A 137 11.95 -11.71 24.73
C ASN A 137 12.07 -10.82 23.49
N HIS A 138 13.24 -10.22 23.25
CA HIS A 138 13.47 -9.36 22.09
C HIS A 138 14.82 -9.62 21.45
N TYR A 139 14.77 -9.99 20.17
CA TYR A 139 15.92 -10.21 19.32
C TYR A 139 15.85 -9.29 18.11
N VAL A 140 17.00 -8.84 17.63
CA VAL A 140 17.11 -8.04 16.41
C VAL A 140 18.01 -8.76 15.43
N CYS A 141 17.47 -9.09 14.26
CA CYS A 141 18.23 -9.56 13.12
C CYS A 141 18.64 -8.35 12.28
N PRO A 142 19.92 -7.94 12.31
CA PRO A 142 20.38 -6.77 11.56
C PRO A 142 20.40 -7.03 10.05
N TYR A 143 20.46 -8.30 9.62
CA TYR A 143 20.55 -8.66 8.23
C TYR A 143 20.02 -10.08 8.00
N ILE A 144 19.05 -10.20 7.10
CA ILE A 144 18.66 -11.45 6.42
C ILE A 144 18.49 -11.15 4.94
N SER A 145 18.95 -12.03 4.05
CA SER A 145 18.71 -11.83 2.62
C SER A 145 17.21 -11.80 2.34
N MET A 146 16.78 -10.93 1.42
CA MET A 146 15.35 -10.84 1.07
C MET A 146 14.84 -12.16 0.49
N VAL A 147 15.68 -12.86 -0.27
CA VAL A 147 15.39 -14.17 -0.84
C VAL A 147 15.11 -15.20 0.26
N GLU A 148 15.97 -15.30 1.28
CA GLU A 148 15.79 -16.23 2.40
C GLU A 148 14.56 -15.88 3.25
N TYR A 149 14.33 -14.60 3.52
CA TYR A 149 13.13 -14.16 4.23
C TYR A 149 11.84 -14.54 3.47
N VAL A 150 11.81 -14.28 2.16
CA VAL A 150 10.67 -14.64 1.30
C VAL A 150 10.50 -16.16 1.23
N ASP A 151 11.59 -16.95 1.23
CA ASP A 151 11.53 -18.41 1.30
C ASP A 151 10.86 -18.88 2.60
N TYR A 152 11.26 -18.35 3.77
CA TYR A 152 10.60 -18.67 5.04
C TYR A 152 9.10 -18.34 5.03
N TYR A 153 8.73 -17.21 4.42
CA TYR A 153 7.33 -16.83 4.26
C TYR A 153 6.57 -17.77 3.31
N LYS A 154 7.13 -18.08 2.12
CA LYS A 154 6.52 -18.97 1.13
C LYS A 154 6.33 -20.40 1.63
N ARG A 155 7.27 -20.89 2.44
CA ARG A 155 7.20 -22.19 3.12
C ARG A 155 6.21 -22.21 4.27
N GLY A 156 5.61 -21.07 4.61
CA GLY A 156 4.63 -20.95 5.68
C GLY A 156 5.25 -21.05 7.07
N LEU A 157 6.54 -20.74 7.22
CA LEU A 157 7.17 -20.66 8.54
C LEU A 157 6.86 -19.34 9.24
N ILE A 158 6.64 -18.28 8.45
CA ILE A 158 6.15 -16.99 8.91
C ILE A 158 4.72 -16.86 8.44
N ILE A 159 3.78 -16.66 9.36
CA ILE A 159 2.35 -16.62 9.09
C ILE A 159 1.75 -15.26 9.44
N TYR A 160 0.65 -14.91 8.79
CA TYR A 160 -0.13 -13.75 9.20
C TYR A 160 -1.19 -14.19 10.22
N ASN A 161 -1.20 -13.55 11.38
CA ASN A 161 -2.21 -13.76 12.41
C ASN A 161 -3.15 -12.55 12.49
N PRO A 162 -4.43 -12.68 12.06
CA PRO A 162 -5.37 -11.56 12.05
C PRO A 162 -5.79 -11.10 13.45
N ASN A 163 -5.71 -11.96 14.47
CA ASN A 163 -6.09 -11.59 15.84
C ASN A 163 -5.11 -10.59 16.45
N THR A 164 -3.84 -10.70 16.07
CA THR A 164 -2.77 -9.83 16.54
C THR A 164 -2.45 -8.69 15.57
N GLN A 165 -3.19 -8.50 14.47
CA GLN A 165 -2.80 -7.57 13.39
C GLN A 165 -3.79 -6.42 13.15
N ARG A 166 -3.34 -5.38 12.43
CA ARG A 166 -4.15 -4.17 12.13
C ARG A 166 -5.40 -4.52 11.29
N GLU A 167 -6.47 -3.77 11.55
CA GLU A 167 -7.85 -3.89 11.02
C GLU A 167 -8.08 -4.86 9.86
N THR A 168 -8.97 -5.84 10.09
CA THR A 168 -9.60 -6.62 9.03
C THR A 168 -10.65 -5.78 8.31
N THR A 169 -10.65 -5.78 6.97
CA THR A 169 -11.73 -5.19 6.18
C THR A 169 -12.98 -6.05 6.34
N LYS A 170 -14.03 -5.48 6.93
CA LYS A 170 -15.35 -6.10 7.02
C LYS A 170 -16.13 -5.87 5.72
N LYS A 171 -16.41 -6.93 4.96
CA LYS A 171 -17.30 -6.86 3.79
C LYS A 171 -18.57 -7.67 4.05
N MET A 172 -19.72 -7.06 3.77
CA MET A 172 -20.99 -7.78 3.77
C MET A 172 -21.14 -8.54 2.46
N VAL A 173 -21.14 -9.88 2.51
CA VAL A 173 -21.39 -10.74 1.35
C VAL A 173 -22.59 -11.60 1.67
N LYS A 174 -23.68 -11.45 0.90
CA LYS A 174 -24.93 -12.22 1.06
C LYS A 174 -25.49 -12.23 2.50
N GLY A 175 -25.46 -11.08 3.17
CA GLY A 175 -26.03 -10.91 4.52
C GLY A 175 -25.14 -11.37 5.67
N GLN A 176 -23.90 -11.78 5.41
CA GLN A 176 -22.91 -12.11 6.43
C GLN A 176 -21.74 -11.12 6.41
N ILE A 177 -21.25 -10.76 7.60
CA ILE A 177 -20.05 -9.93 7.77
C ILE A 177 -18.83 -10.84 7.64
N ASN A 178 -18.01 -10.62 6.61
CA ASN A 178 -16.77 -11.34 6.40
C ASN A 178 -15.58 -10.43 6.74
N GLU A 179 -14.60 -10.94 7.48
CA GLU A 179 -13.36 -10.23 7.83
C GLU A 179 -12.24 -10.67 6.88
N PHE A 180 -11.67 -9.71 6.15
CA PHE A 180 -10.55 -9.92 5.22
C PHE A 180 -9.32 -9.14 5.70
N ILE A 181 -8.13 -9.62 5.37
CA ILE A 181 -6.92 -8.83 5.60
C ILE A 181 -6.94 -7.61 4.66
N THR A 182 -6.68 -6.43 5.22
CA THR A 182 -6.66 -5.19 4.45
C THR A 182 -5.33 -5.03 3.72
N ILE A 183 -5.20 -5.67 2.55
CA ILE A 183 -4.07 -5.42 1.64
C ILE A 183 -4.44 -4.30 0.68
N HIS A 184 -3.83 -3.12 0.85
CA HIS A 184 -3.95 -2.03 -0.11
C HIS A 184 -2.97 -2.28 -1.26
N GLN A 185 -3.48 -2.77 -2.39
CA GLN A 185 -2.64 -3.09 -3.55
C GLN A 185 -1.82 -1.88 -4.03
N GLU A 186 -2.35 -0.66 -3.88
CA GLU A 186 -1.62 0.58 -4.19
C GLU A 186 -0.32 0.71 -3.39
N ASN A 187 -0.35 0.35 -2.10
CA ASN A 187 0.84 0.38 -1.23
C ASN A 187 1.84 -0.71 -1.62
N VAL A 188 1.36 -1.92 -1.93
CA VAL A 188 2.20 -3.02 -2.41
C VAL A 188 2.90 -2.63 -3.70
N ASN A 189 2.15 -2.09 -4.67
CA ASN A 189 2.69 -1.66 -5.96
C ASN A 189 3.69 -0.51 -5.80
N LYS A 190 3.43 0.44 -4.89
CA LYS A 190 4.36 1.52 -4.57
C LYS A 190 5.68 0.97 -4.03
N ILE A 191 5.62 0.07 -3.04
CA ILE A 191 6.82 -0.55 -2.45
C ILE A 191 7.60 -1.35 -3.49
N TYR A 192 6.90 -2.13 -4.33
CA TYR A 192 7.53 -2.88 -5.42
C TYR A 192 8.25 -1.94 -6.41
N ASN A 193 7.62 -0.82 -6.79
CA ASN A 193 8.26 0.18 -7.65
C ASN A 193 9.46 0.86 -6.98
N ASP A 194 9.40 1.11 -5.67
CA ASP A 194 10.51 1.66 -4.91
C ASP A 194 11.67 0.65 -4.84
N LEU A 195 11.38 -0.65 -4.68
CA LEU A 195 12.38 -1.73 -4.74
C LEU A 195 13.05 -1.80 -6.13
N LYS A 196 12.25 -1.76 -7.19
CA LYS A 196 12.71 -1.83 -8.59
C LYS A 196 13.58 -0.64 -9.00
N ASN A 197 13.31 0.54 -8.45
CA ASN A 197 14.02 1.77 -8.79
C ASN A 197 15.09 2.17 -7.75
N ASP A 198 15.49 1.25 -6.86
CA ASP A 198 16.47 1.52 -5.78
C ASP A 198 16.15 2.72 -4.90
N ARG A 199 14.85 2.99 -4.70
CA ARG A 199 14.31 4.06 -3.83
C ARG A 199 13.79 3.52 -2.50
N PHE A 200 13.67 2.21 -2.35
CA PHE A 200 13.22 1.58 -1.12
C PHE A 200 14.32 1.63 -0.05
N ASN A 201 14.04 2.31 1.05
CA ASN A 201 14.89 2.28 2.25
C ASN A 201 14.42 1.14 3.16
N PRO A 202 15.26 0.11 3.42
CA PRO A 202 14.90 -0.97 4.32
C PRO A 202 14.58 -0.44 5.72
N ASN A 203 13.46 -0.91 6.28
CA ASN A 203 13.08 -0.72 7.66
C ASN A 203 12.81 -2.09 8.30
N MET A 204 12.58 -2.11 9.62
CA MET A 204 12.38 -3.38 10.32
C MET A 204 11.01 -3.99 10.00
N LEU A 205 11.01 -5.29 9.73
CA LEU A 205 9.81 -6.14 9.79
C LEU A 205 9.72 -6.71 11.21
N THR A 206 8.52 -6.91 11.73
CA THR A 206 8.36 -7.43 13.10
C THR A 206 7.75 -8.82 13.05
N LEU A 207 8.47 -9.79 13.62
CA LEU A 207 8.06 -11.17 13.83
C LEU A 207 7.76 -11.41 15.30
N ASN A 208 6.85 -12.35 15.57
CA ASN A 208 6.51 -12.81 16.91
C ASN A 208 6.51 -14.33 16.97
N ILE A 209 7.36 -14.89 17.82
CA ILE A 209 7.26 -16.29 18.25
C ILE A 209 6.11 -16.33 19.27
N ARG A 210 5.04 -17.04 18.92
CA ARG A 210 3.79 -16.99 19.67
C ARG A 210 3.91 -17.77 20.98
N ASP A 211 3.51 -17.14 22.07
CA ASP A 211 3.56 -17.70 23.44
C ASP A 211 2.20 -17.56 24.14
N ASN A 212 1.12 -18.10 23.55
CA ASN A 212 -0.20 -18.10 24.18
C ASN A 212 -0.41 -19.33 25.06
N GLU A 213 -1.47 -19.29 25.88
CA GLU A 213 -1.91 -20.45 26.65
C GLU A 213 -2.25 -21.63 25.71
N GLY A 214 -1.48 -22.71 25.82
CA GLY A 214 -1.62 -23.92 24.98
C GLY A 214 -0.68 -23.99 23.77
N ASP A 215 0.09 -22.94 23.50
CA ASP A 215 1.22 -22.98 22.56
C ASP A 215 2.48 -23.56 23.25
N ASP A 216 3.40 -24.13 22.46
CA ASP A 216 4.69 -24.65 22.96
C ASP A 216 5.83 -24.12 22.06
N PRO A 217 6.22 -22.84 22.21
CA PRO A 217 7.18 -22.18 21.33
C PRO A 217 8.54 -22.89 21.37
N GLN A 218 8.94 -23.44 20.24
CA GLN A 218 10.20 -24.18 20.11
C GLN A 218 11.29 -23.26 19.54
N PHE A 219 12.08 -22.61 20.40
CA PHE A 219 13.24 -21.84 19.96
C PHE A 219 14.46 -22.08 20.84
N ASP A 220 15.65 -21.93 20.23
CA ASP A 220 16.95 -22.06 20.87
C ASP A 220 17.79 -20.84 20.49
N ASP A 221 18.16 -20.07 21.50
CA ASP A 221 19.02 -18.90 21.39
C ASP A 221 20.47 -19.21 21.78
N GLY A 222 20.80 -20.47 22.10
CA GLY A 222 22.13 -20.90 22.50
C GLY A 222 22.56 -20.42 23.90
N GLY A 223 21.62 -19.94 24.73
CA GLY A 223 21.91 -19.40 26.06
C GLY A 223 22.47 -17.98 26.01
N MET A 224 22.07 -17.18 25.02
CA MET A 224 22.53 -15.78 24.87
C MET A 224 22.10 -14.91 26.07
N ASN A 225 23.00 -14.04 26.52
CA ASN A 225 22.67 -12.94 27.42
C ASN A 225 22.23 -11.70 26.64
N VAL A 226 21.57 -10.77 27.33
CA VAL A 226 21.24 -9.47 26.74
C VAL A 226 22.51 -8.74 26.32
N GLY A 227 22.57 -8.36 25.05
CA GLY A 227 23.70 -7.73 24.39
C GLY A 227 24.47 -8.66 23.45
N ASP A 228 24.33 -9.98 23.61
CA ASP A 228 25.06 -10.98 22.83
C ASP A 228 24.54 -11.09 21.40
N PHE A 229 25.42 -11.50 20.50
CA PHE A 229 25.09 -11.91 19.13
C PHE A 229 25.21 -13.43 19.00
N GLY A 230 24.28 -14.03 18.27
CA GLY A 230 24.26 -15.48 18.08
C GLY A 230 23.21 -15.92 17.07
N TRP A 231 23.08 -17.23 16.94
CA TRP A 231 22.07 -17.84 16.07
C TRP A 231 20.82 -18.17 16.88
N LEU A 232 19.72 -17.51 16.56
CA LEU A 232 18.40 -17.92 17.00
C LEU A 232 17.84 -18.94 16.01
N LYS A 233 17.49 -20.12 16.52
CA LYS A 233 16.80 -21.17 15.76
C LYS A 233 15.38 -21.28 16.25
N ILE A 234 14.41 -21.21 15.35
CA ILE A 234 12.99 -21.30 15.68
C ILE A 234 12.42 -22.48 14.89
N LYS A 235 11.89 -23.48 15.58
CA LYS A 235 11.22 -24.62 14.96
C LYS A 235 9.73 -24.32 14.88
N VAL A 236 9.21 -24.28 13.65
CA VAL A 236 7.77 -24.08 13.40
C VAL A 236 7.14 -25.45 13.22
N ASP A 237 6.13 -25.75 14.03
CA ASP A 237 5.50 -27.07 14.10
C ASP A 237 4.05 -26.95 14.57
N GLY A 238 3.11 -27.25 13.67
CA GLY A 238 1.68 -27.16 13.96
C GLY A 238 1.20 -28.16 15.02
N ARG A 239 1.81 -29.36 15.12
CA ARG A 239 1.45 -30.35 16.17
C ARG A 239 1.85 -29.89 17.55
N GLN A 240 2.96 -29.19 17.60
CA GLN A 240 3.50 -28.65 18.84
C GLN A 240 3.03 -27.22 19.09
N HIS A 241 2.07 -26.72 18.30
CA HIS A 241 1.56 -25.37 18.47
C HIS A 241 2.67 -24.30 18.53
N SER A 242 3.73 -24.45 17.73
CA SER A 242 4.86 -23.52 17.64
C SER A 242 4.76 -22.71 16.36
N TYR A 243 4.50 -21.40 16.49
CA TYR A 243 4.18 -20.50 15.38
C TYR A 243 5.04 -19.23 15.39
N VAL A 244 5.28 -18.67 14.20
CA VAL A 244 5.90 -17.36 14.03
C VAL A 244 4.98 -16.44 13.22
N ASP A 245 4.46 -15.41 13.88
CA ASP A 245 3.55 -14.44 13.29
C ASP A 245 4.30 -13.22 12.75
N LEU A 246 3.95 -12.74 11.57
CA LEU A 246 4.30 -11.40 11.11
C LEU A 246 3.39 -10.41 11.85
N LEU A 247 3.94 -9.50 12.66
CA LEU A 247 3.23 -8.43 13.40
C LEU A 247 3.25 -7.07 12.71
N ASP A 248 4.25 -6.78 11.87
CA ASP A 248 4.22 -5.61 10.98
C ASP A 248 5.00 -5.88 9.70
N GLY A 249 4.47 -5.35 8.59
CA GLY A 249 5.12 -5.43 7.29
C GLY A 249 4.47 -6.35 6.26
N GLN A 250 3.17 -6.63 6.37
CA GLN A 250 2.45 -7.46 5.38
C GLN A 250 2.57 -6.90 3.94
N HIS A 251 2.27 -5.61 3.71
CA HIS A 251 2.40 -5.02 2.36
C HIS A 251 3.84 -5.06 1.84
N ARG A 252 4.84 -4.97 2.74
CA ARG A 252 6.26 -5.09 2.39
C ARG A 252 6.60 -6.51 1.98
N THR A 253 6.20 -7.49 2.78
CA THR A 253 6.42 -8.92 2.50
C THR A 253 5.78 -9.33 1.17
N SER A 254 4.55 -8.91 0.89
CA SER A 254 3.89 -9.16 -0.39
C SER A 254 4.59 -8.49 -1.58
N ALA A 255 5.12 -7.27 -1.42
CA ALA A 255 5.88 -6.60 -2.48
C ALA A 255 7.24 -7.27 -2.73
N GLN A 256 7.91 -7.71 -1.67
CA GLN A 256 9.19 -8.44 -1.74
C GLN A 256 9.01 -9.81 -2.39
N GLU A 257 7.89 -10.49 -2.12
CA GLU A 257 7.55 -11.75 -2.78
C GLU A 257 7.50 -11.59 -4.31
N ILE A 258 6.76 -10.58 -4.80
CA ILE A 258 6.67 -10.27 -6.23
C ILE A 258 8.06 -9.90 -6.78
N TYR A 259 8.83 -9.10 -6.04
CA TYR A 259 10.16 -8.65 -6.46
C TYR A 259 11.15 -9.81 -6.57
N VAL A 260 11.21 -10.72 -5.59
CA VAL A 260 12.11 -11.88 -5.60
C VAL A 260 11.72 -12.87 -6.70
N GLU A 261 10.44 -12.98 -7.05
CA GLU A 261 10.01 -13.79 -8.21
C GLU A 261 10.57 -13.25 -9.55
N GLU A 262 10.62 -11.92 -9.72
CA GLU A 262 11.19 -11.29 -10.93
C GLU A 262 12.73 -11.18 -10.87
N TYR A 263 13.30 -11.01 -9.68
CA TYR A 263 14.73 -10.80 -9.44
C TYR A 263 15.27 -11.79 -8.37
N PRO A 264 15.38 -13.09 -8.70
CA PRO A 264 15.72 -14.14 -7.71
C PRO A 264 17.14 -14.05 -7.14
N ASN A 265 18.04 -13.30 -7.81
CA ASN A 265 19.43 -13.10 -7.39
C ASN A 265 19.66 -11.73 -6.75
N THR A 266 18.63 -11.09 -6.21
CA THR A 266 18.77 -9.79 -5.55
C THR A 266 19.68 -9.86 -4.31
N ASP A 267 20.49 -8.83 -4.12
CA ASP A 267 21.34 -8.61 -2.95
C ASP A 267 20.64 -7.78 -1.85
N LYS A 268 19.37 -7.41 -2.06
CA LYS A 268 18.57 -6.69 -1.08
C LYS A 268 18.33 -7.55 0.15
N TYR A 269 18.20 -6.89 1.29
CA TYR A 269 18.07 -7.53 2.60
C TYR A 269 16.97 -6.88 3.43
N ASN A 270 16.56 -7.60 4.48
CA ASN A 270 15.64 -7.14 5.49
C ASN A 270 16.35 -7.01 6.85
N MET A 271 15.79 -6.15 7.69
CA MET A 271 16.06 -6.12 9.12
C MET A 271 14.83 -6.66 9.84
N LEU A 272 15.00 -7.49 10.86
CA LEU A 272 13.88 -8.06 11.62
C LEU A 272 13.96 -7.69 13.09
N ASN A 273 12.84 -7.27 13.66
CA ASN A 273 12.57 -7.42 15.09
C ASN A 273 11.90 -8.78 15.29
N VAL A 274 12.35 -9.55 16.28
CA VAL A 274 11.74 -10.83 16.65
C VAL A 274 11.42 -10.77 18.13
N PHE A 275 10.15 -10.90 18.46
CA PHE A 275 9.67 -10.94 19.84
C PHE A 275 9.18 -12.34 20.21
N VAL A 276 9.10 -12.60 21.52
CA VAL A 276 8.38 -13.74 22.08
C VAL A 276 7.25 -13.18 22.92
N PHE A 277 6.07 -13.09 22.33
CA PHE A 277 4.89 -12.45 22.93
C PHE A 277 3.65 -13.34 22.85
N ASN A 278 2.84 -13.22 23.89
CA ASN A 278 1.43 -13.59 23.84
C ASN A 278 0.61 -12.55 23.04
N GLU A 279 -0.66 -12.85 22.80
CA GLU A 279 -1.57 -12.02 22.02
C GLU A 279 -1.72 -10.60 22.59
N GLU A 280 -1.86 -10.44 23.90
CA GLU A 280 -2.01 -9.13 24.55
C GLU A 280 -0.76 -8.26 24.36
N GLN A 281 0.43 -8.84 24.57
CA GLN A 281 1.72 -8.17 24.39
C GLN A 281 1.93 -7.76 22.92
N ALA A 282 1.56 -8.63 21.97
CA ALA A 282 1.63 -8.34 20.54
C ALA A 282 0.72 -7.16 20.16
N ILE A 283 -0.52 -7.12 20.66
CA ILE A 283 -1.46 -6.01 20.45
C ILE A 283 -0.89 -4.71 21.04
N HIS A 284 -0.37 -4.76 22.27
CA HIS A 284 0.21 -3.58 22.92
C HIS A 284 1.40 -3.01 22.13
N HIS A 285 2.27 -3.88 21.61
CA HIS A 285 3.38 -3.47 20.74
C HIS A 285 2.88 -2.72 19.49
N ILE A 286 1.83 -3.22 18.84
CA ILE A 286 1.26 -2.58 17.64
C ILE A 286 0.63 -1.22 17.96
N ILE A 287 -0.02 -1.08 19.12
CA ILE A 287 -0.53 0.21 19.59
C ILE A 287 0.62 1.20 19.77
N GLN A 288 1.72 0.77 20.39
CA GLN A 288 2.91 1.59 20.59
C GLN A 288 3.51 2.05 19.24
N GLU A 289 3.71 1.15 18.29
CA GLU A 289 4.22 1.50 16.95
C GLU A 289 3.27 2.44 16.19
N ASN A 290 1.95 2.31 16.39
CA ASN A 290 0.95 3.18 15.77
C ASN A 290 0.81 4.55 16.43
N SER A 291 1.25 4.70 17.67
CA SER A 291 1.13 5.95 18.42
C SER A 291 2.05 7.08 17.91
N GLY A 292 2.94 6.77 16.95
CA GLY A 292 3.73 7.77 16.23
C GLY A 292 2.83 8.83 15.58
N THR A 293 3.13 10.11 15.81
CA THR A 293 2.34 11.21 15.25
C THR A 293 2.35 11.16 13.72
N LYS A 294 1.20 10.88 13.10
CA LYS A 294 1.05 10.89 11.64
C LYS A 294 1.48 12.27 11.12
N ILE A 295 2.49 12.31 10.25
CA ILE A 295 2.87 13.53 9.54
C ILE A 295 1.69 13.93 8.65
N ASP A 296 1.28 15.20 8.69
CA ASP A 296 0.16 15.67 7.88
C ASP A 296 0.45 15.48 6.38
N GLU A 297 -0.56 15.02 5.64
CA GLU A 297 -0.42 14.69 4.21
C GLU A 297 0.03 15.89 3.36
N ASN A 298 -0.38 17.10 3.74
CA ASN A 298 0.06 18.32 3.07
C ASN A 298 1.55 18.59 3.28
N SER A 299 2.09 18.29 4.47
CA SER A 299 3.53 18.36 4.76
C SER A 299 4.31 17.30 4.01
N LEU A 300 3.77 16.09 3.87
CA LEU A 300 4.37 15.05 3.01
C LEU A 300 4.45 15.54 1.56
N GLN A 301 3.36 16.05 0.99
CA GLN A 301 3.35 16.60 -0.38
C GLN A 301 4.33 17.78 -0.56
N ARG A 302 4.50 18.63 0.45
CA ARG A 302 5.49 19.73 0.41
C ARG A 302 6.94 19.25 0.43
N ARG A 303 7.20 18.09 1.03
CA ARG A 303 8.55 17.51 1.19
C ARG A 303 8.88 16.46 0.13
N ASP A 304 7.87 16.01 -0.60
CA ASP A 304 8.02 15.02 -1.68
C ASP A 304 8.95 15.55 -2.79
N PRO A 305 10.13 14.93 -2.99
CA PRO A 305 11.05 15.34 -4.04
C PRO A 305 10.51 15.08 -5.46
N ASP A 306 9.56 14.15 -5.61
CA ASP A 306 8.98 13.80 -6.91
C ASP A 306 7.84 14.76 -7.31
N ASN A 307 7.40 15.63 -6.39
CA ASN A 307 6.39 16.65 -6.68
C ASN A 307 7.02 17.85 -7.43
N LYS A 308 7.18 17.70 -8.74
CA LYS A 308 7.84 18.68 -9.63
C LYS A 308 7.21 20.08 -9.57
N GLY A 309 5.88 20.18 -9.52
CA GLY A 309 5.18 21.46 -9.38
C GLY A 309 5.48 22.16 -8.07
N VAL A 310 5.50 21.42 -6.94
CA VAL A 310 5.90 21.96 -5.63
C VAL A 310 7.37 22.41 -5.64
N ALA A 311 8.27 21.63 -6.24
CA ALA A 311 9.66 22.03 -6.41
C ALA A 311 9.76 23.33 -7.23
N MET A 312 9.03 23.43 -8.35
CA MET A 312 9.01 24.63 -9.19
C MET A 312 8.43 25.84 -8.45
N ALA A 313 7.37 25.68 -7.67
CA ALA A 313 6.80 26.76 -6.85
C ALA A 313 7.80 27.29 -5.81
N LYS A 314 8.63 26.41 -5.22
CA LYS A 314 9.74 26.82 -4.35
C LYS A 314 10.83 27.59 -5.11
N GLU A 315 11.15 27.20 -6.33
CA GLU A 315 12.12 27.92 -7.16
C GLU A 315 11.59 29.30 -7.59
N LEU A 316 10.31 29.41 -7.96
CA LEU A 316 9.66 30.67 -8.33
C LEU A 316 9.71 31.72 -7.20
N LYS A 317 9.72 31.30 -5.93
CA LYS A 317 9.98 32.18 -4.76
C LYS A 317 11.31 32.92 -4.83
N THR A 318 12.24 32.48 -5.67
CA THR A 318 13.57 33.07 -5.83
C THR A 318 13.82 33.66 -7.21
N LEU A 319 13.20 33.08 -8.25
CA LEU A 319 13.46 33.42 -9.65
C LEU A 319 12.57 34.55 -10.19
N SER A 320 11.30 34.58 -9.81
CA SER A 320 10.38 35.66 -10.23
C SER A 320 10.63 36.91 -9.39
N LYS A 321 10.62 38.07 -10.05
CA LYS A 321 10.84 39.35 -9.38
C LYS A 321 9.70 39.65 -8.42
N GLU A 322 8.46 39.45 -8.86
CA GLU A 322 7.26 39.75 -8.09
C GLU A 322 6.93 38.67 -7.04
N LEU A 323 7.31 37.40 -7.29
CA LEU A 323 7.13 36.31 -6.32
C LEU A 323 8.25 36.19 -5.29
N LYS A 324 9.31 37.00 -5.39
CA LYS A 324 10.47 36.89 -4.51
C LYS A 324 10.08 37.09 -3.05
N GLY A 325 10.17 36.00 -2.27
CA GLY A 325 9.74 36.00 -0.86
C GLY A 325 8.22 36.14 -0.63
N LYS A 326 7.41 36.11 -1.68
CA LYS A 326 5.94 36.24 -1.63
C LYS A 326 5.20 34.91 -1.69
N VAL A 327 5.91 33.80 -1.86
CA VAL A 327 5.35 32.44 -1.77
C VAL A 327 5.65 31.85 -0.39
N ALA A 328 4.59 31.55 0.35
CA ALA A 328 4.61 30.94 1.68
C ALA A 328 4.99 29.46 1.62
N ASN A 329 5.75 28.95 2.60
CA ASN A 329 5.97 27.50 2.69
C ASN A 329 4.72 26.78 3.20
N ASP A 330 3.91 27.42 4.03
CA ASP A 330 2.69 26.86 4.60
C ASP A 330 1.63 27.95 4.90
N LEU A 331 0.46 27.52 5.40
CA LEU A 331 -0.64 28.42 5.72
C LEU A 331 -0.33 29.35 6.90
N ILE A 332 0.52 28.93 7.85
CA ILE A 332 0.89 29.77 9.01
C ILE A 332 1.75 30.93 8.50
N GLU A 333 2.74 30.65 7.67
CA GLU A 333 3.55 31.69 7.02
C GLU A 333 2.67 32.60 6.16
N LEU A 334 1.74 32.04 5.38
CA LEU A 334 0.79 32.80 4.56
C LEU A 334 -0.04 33.78 5.39
N THR A 335 -0.49 33.38 6.58
CA THR A 335 -1.27 34.24 7.50
C THR A 335 -0.47 35.37 8.12
N LYS A 336 0.86 35.43 7.95
CA LYS A 336 1.67 36.60 8.34
C LYS A 336 1.54 37.78 7.36
N HIS A 337 0.59 37.70 6.41
CA HIS A 337 0.11 38.76 5.51
C HIS A 337 1.14 39.44 4.59
N CYS A 338 2.34 38.86 4.43
CA CYS A 338 3.37 39.37 3.52
C CYS A 338 3.47 38.59 2.20
N GLN A 339 2.61 37.57 2.03
CA GLN A 339 2.70 36.55 0.98
C GLN A 339 1.40 36.49 0.18
N TYR A 340 1.51 36.11 -1.09
CA TYR A 340 0.40 36.09 -2.04
C TYR A 340 -0.26 34.72 -2.12
N THR A 341 0.54 33.65 -2.07
CA THR A 341 0.06 32.26 -2.11
C THR A 341 1.03 31.35 -1.35
N ASP A 342 0.69 30.06 -1.25
CA ASP A 342 1.56 29.03 -0.68
C ASP A 342 2.08 28.04 -1.73
N VAL A 343 3.23 27.43 -1.43
CA VAL A 343 3.93 26.47 -2.29
C VAL A 343 3.02 25.33 -2.74
N LEU A 344 2.14 24.84 -1.87
CA LEU A 344 1.29 23.69 -2.18
C LEU A 344 0.21 24.07 -3.19
N THR A 345 -0.40 25.24 -3.03
CA THR A 345 -1.44 25.74 -3.94
C THR A 345 -0.86 26.01 -5.32
N LEU A 346 0.23 26.77 -5.38
CA LEU A 346 0.90 27.07 -6.65
C LEU A 346 1.45 25.80 -7.30
N GLY A 347 2.10 24.93 -6.54
CA GLY A 347 2.67 23.69 -7.05
C GLY A 347 1.60 22.71 -7.56
N SER A 348 0.47 22.61 -6.86
CA SER A 348 -0.66 21.78 -7.31
C SER A 348 -1.28 22.33 -8.59
N ALA A 349 -1.45 23.65 -8.70
CA ALA A 349 -1.93 24.27 -9.95
C ALA A 349 -0.98 23.99 -11.12
N ILE A 350 0.34 24.12 -10.91
CA ILE A 350 1.35 23.82 -11.93
C ILE A 350 1.23 22.35 -12.39
N ASN A 351 1.19 21.39 -11.47
CA ASN A 351 1.04 19.97 -11.83
C ASN A 351 -0.27 19.65 -12.57
N ASN A 352 -1.34 20.38 -12.29
CA ASN A 352 -2.64 20.12 -12.92
C ASN A 352 -2.70 20.66 -14.36
N TYR A 353 -2.04 21.79 -14.65
CA TYR A 353 -2.14 22.43 -15.95
C TYR A 353 -0.94 22.15 -16.86
N PHE A 354 0.23 21.87 -16.32
CA PHE A 354 1.45 21.63 -17.10
C PHE A 354 1.88 20.17 -17.02
N ASP A 355 2.25 19.64 -18.18
CA ASP A 355 2.90 18.34 -18.28
C ASP A 355 4.41 18.56 -18.16
N ILE A 356 4.99 18.04 -17.08
CA ILE A 356 6.39 18.24 -16.73
C ILE A 356 7.08 16.89 -16.85
N ASP A 357 7.36 16.49 -18.09
CA ASP A 357 8.17 15.32 -18.37
C ASP A 357 9.63 15.73 -18.58
N GLY A 358 10.58 15.09 -17.91
CA GLY A 358 11.99 15.39 -18.10
C GLY A 358 12.50 16.76 -17.60
N ARG A 359 13.80 17.00 -17.83
CA ARG A 359 14.55 18.17 -17.34
C ARG A 359 14.42 19.41 -18.23
N LYS A 360 14.15 19.23 -19.52
CA LYS A 360 14.09 20.33 -20.49
C LYS A 360 12.80 21.11 -20.29
N GLU A 361 11.68 20.40 -20.30
CA GLU A 361 10.32 20.89 -20.10
C GLU A 361 10.22 21.60 -18.75
N TYR A 362 10.79 21.01 -17.69
CA TYR A 362 10.89 21.64 -16.38
C TYR A 362 11.52 23.04 -16.44
N ARG A 363 12.64 23.20 -17.14
CA ARG A 363 13.35 24.49 -17.24
C ARG A 363 12.60 25.50 -18.09
N GLU A 364 12.00 25.06 -19.20
CA GLU A 364 11.25 25.91 -20.11
C GLU A 364 9.99 26.46 -19.42
N ILE A 365 9.18 25.57 -18.82
CA ILE A 365 7.98 25.94 -18.08
C ILE A 365 8.32 26.86 -16.90
N ARG A 366 9.37 26.53 -16.14
CA ARG A 366 9.82 27.37 -15.02
C ARG A 366 10.19 28.78 -15.47
N SER A 367 10.99 28.90 -16.53
CA SER A 367 11.43 30.20 -17.04
C SER A 367 10.25 31.02 -17.57
N TYR A 368 9.30 30.37 -18.22
CA TYR A 368 8.07 30.99 -18.69
C TYR A 368 7.20 31.48 -17.53
N LEU A 369 6.87 30.60 -16.59
CA LEU A 369 6.01 30.92 -15.44
C LEU A 369 6.61 32.05 -14.60
N SER A 370 7.92 32.10 -14.45
CA SER A 370 8.60 33.21 -13.75
C SER A 370 8.27 34.57 -14.35
N LYS A 371 8.30 34.68 -15.69
CA LYS A 371 7.97 35.93 -16.39
C LYS A 371 6.46 36.18 -16.39
N PHE A 372 5.67 35.13 -16.60
CA PHE A 372 4.22 35.23 -16.62
C PHE A 372 3.66 35.78 -15.30
N PHE A 373 4.16 35.29 -14.16
CA PHE A 373 3.72 35.80 -12.87
C PHE A 373 4.17 37.24 -12.60
N ASP A 374 5.33 37.65 -13.12
CA ASP A 374 5.75 39.06 -13.04
C ASP A 374 4.75 39.96 -13.78
N VAL A 375 4.31 39.57 -14.99
CA VAL A 375 3.27 40.28 -15.77
C VAL A 375 1.93 40.29 -15.03
N ALA A 376 1.44 39.11 -14.62
CA ALA A 376 0.12 38.98 -13.97
C ALA A 376 0.03 39.79 -12.67
N ILE A 377 1.10 39.81 -11.87
CA ILE A 377 1.12 40.55 -10.60
C ILE A 377 1.20 42.05 -10.86
N ASP A 378 1.97 42.51 -11.86
CA ASP A 378 2.07 43.94 -12.16
C ASP A 378 0.74 44.52 -12.69
N CYS A 379 -0.03 43.75 -13.48
CA CYS A 379 -1.37 44.15 -13.91
C CYS A 379 -2.35 44.35 -12.74
N TYR A 380 -2.16 43.63 -11.63
CA TYR A 380 -3.01 43.71 -10.43
C TYR A 380 -2.23 44.16 -9.18
N LYS A 381 -1.25 45.05 -9.38
CA LYS A 381 -0.28 45.44 -8.35
C LYS A 381 -0.92 45.95 -7.06
N ASP A 382 -1.95 46.78 -7.17
CA ASP A 382 -2.67 47.34 -6.01
C ASP A 382 -3.35 46.24 -5.20
N TYR A 383 -3.95 45.26 -5.89
CA TYR A 383 -4.55 44.11 -5.25
C TYR A 383 -3.54 43.30 -4.45
N PHE A 384 -2.35 43.03 -5.00
CA PHE A 384 -1.32 42.24 -4.31
C PHE A 384 -0.59 43.04 -3.21
N ASN A 385 -0.48 44.36 -3.36
CA ASN A 385 0.13 45.24 -2.36
C ASN A 385 -0.77 45.50 -1.14
N LYS A 386 -2.08 45.26 -1.25
CA LYS A 386 -3.00 45.38 -0.11
C LYS A 386 -2.56 44.47 1.05
N ARG A 387 -2.30 45.08 2.21
CA ARG A 387 -1.91 44.43 3.47
C ARG A 387 -3.13 44.22 4.38
N ASN A 388 -2.94 43.47 5.46
CA ASN A 388 -3.95 43.23 6.50
C ASN A 388 -5.25 42.62 5.95
N LEU A 389 -5.11 41.59 5.12
CA LEU A 389 -6.24 40.88 4.55
C LEU A 389 -7.06 40.17 5.63
N GLN A 390 -8.38 40.22 5.50
CA GLN A 390 -9.25 39.32 6.22
C GLN A 390 -8.98 37.87 5.80
N PRO A 391 -9.23 36.87 6.67
CA PRO A 391 -8.98 35.46 6.35
C PRO A 391 -9.63 35.01 5.02
N LYS A 392 -10.83 35.51 4.72
CA LYS A 392 -11.54 35.21 3.46
C LYS A 392 -10.78 35.76 2.23
N GLU A 393 -10.30 36.99 2.31
CA GLU A 393 -9.53 37.66 1.23
C GLU A 393 -8.18 36.97 1.01
N LEU A 394 -7.56 36.46 2.08
CA LEU A 394 -6.33 35.66 1.98
C LEU A 394 -6.53 34.43 1.11
N PHE A 395 -7.64 33.70 1.28
CA PHE A 395 -7.90 32.51 0.48
C PHE A 395 -8.29 32.83 -0.96
N TYR A 396 -8.98 33.95 -1.22
CA TYR A 396 -9.19 34.40 -2.59
C TYR A 396 -7.86 34.71 -3.28
N ARG A 397 -7.01 35.55 -2.67
CA ARG A 397 -5.69 35.89 -3.21
C ARG A 397 -4.80 34.68 -3.43
N LYS A 398 -4.79 33.75 -2.48
CA LYS A 398 -4.06 32.50 -2.60
C LYS A 398 -4.50 31.71 -3.85
N ASN A 399 -5.81 31.65 -4.08
CA ASN A 399 -6.40 30.81 -5.12
C ASN A 399 -6.41 31.47 -6.52
N THR A 400 -6.23 32.79 -6.65
CA THR A 400 -6.11 33.44 -7.98
C THR A 400 -4.95 32.86 -8.79
N PHE A 401 -3.89 32.37 -8.13
CA PHE A 401 -2.77 31.68 -8.76
C PHE A 401 -3.17 30.44 -9.56
N ILE A 402 -4.32 29.83 -9.26
CA ILE A 402 -4.83 28.67 -10.01
C ILE A 402 -5.37 29.13 -11.36
N ALA A 403 -6.17 30.20 -11.37
CA ALA A 403 -6.67 30.81 -12.61
C ALA A 403 -5.50 31.38 -13.44
N PHE A 404 -4.51 31.99 -12.77
CA PHE A 404 -3.28 32.41 -13.43
C PHE A 404 -2.54 31.24 -14.09
N CYS A 405 -2.39 30.09 -13.43
CA CYS A 405 -1.79 28.91 -14.06
C CYS A 405 -2.60 28.39 -15.26
N ASP A 406 -3.94 28.45 -15.22
CA ASP A 406 -4.78 28.07 -16.35
C ASP A 406 -4.58 29.01 -17.55
N ILE A 407 -4.58 30.33 -17.32
CA ILE A 407 -4.27 31.33 -18.36
C ILE A 407 -2.85 31.10 -18.90
N ALA A 408 -1.88 30.93 -18.00
CA ALA A 408 -0.49 30.69 -18.36
C ALA A 408 -0.36 29.45 -19.26
N LYS A 409 -1.07 28.37 -18.94
CA LYS A 409 -1.04 27.14 -19.75
C LYS A 409 -1.57 27.39 -21.16
N LYS A 410 -2.69 28.10 -21.29
CA LYS A 410 -3.28 28.41 -22.60
C LYS A 410 -2.36 29.29 -23.43
N LEU A 411 -1.65 30.22 -22.79
CA LEU A 411 -0.72 31.14 -23.47
C LEU A 411 0.67 30.54 -23.77
N TYR A 412 1.03 29.42 -23.13
CA TYR A 412 2.40 28.87 -23.15
C TYR A 412 2.98 28.61 -24.56
N LYS A 413 2.11 28.31 -25.53
CA LYS A 413 2.53 28.00 -26.91
C LYS A 413 2.71 29.24 -27.81
N PHE A 414 2.27 30.41 -27.35
CA PHE A 414 2.32 31.64 -28.14
C PHE A 414 3.66 32.35 -27.97
N LYS A 415 4.22 32.88 -29.05
CA LYS A 415 5.47 33.66 -28.98
C LYS A 415 5.23 35.05 -28.40
N ASP A 416 4.08 35.63 -28.73
CA ASP A 416 3.54 36.92 -28.28
C ASP A 416 2.68 36.77 -27.01
N TRP A 417 2.99 35.77 -26.17
CA TRP A 417 2.17 35.47 -24.99
C TRP A 417 2.10 36.65 -24.00
N GLU A 418 3.13 37.48 -23.90
CA GLU A 418 3.17 38.65 -23.00
C GLU A 418 2.08 39.65 -23.38
N ASP A 419 2.02 40.03 -24.66
CA ASP A 419 0.99 40.96 -25.18
C ASP A 419 -0.42 40.40 -24.97
N LYS A 420 -0.62 39.10 -25.27
CA LYS A 420 -1.90 38.43 -25.02
C LYS A 420 -2.26 38.40 -23.54
N ALA A 421 -1.29 38.20 -22.66
CA ALA A 421 -1.52 38.23 -21.22
C ALA A 421 -1.97 39.61 -20.75
N PHE A 422 -1.34 40.68 -21.25
CA PHE A 422 -1.79 42.06 -20.97
C PHE A 422 -3.22 42.30 -21.44
N ASP A 423 -3.56 41.93 -22.69
CA ASP A 423 -4.93 42.08 -23.21
C ASP A 423 -5.97 41.34 -22.37
N ILE A 424 -5.62 40.13 -21.89
CA ILE A 424 -6.48 39.34 -21.01
C ILE A 424 -6.68 40.04 -19.67
N PHE A 425 -5.59 40.49 -19.04
CA PHE A 425 -5.64 41.07 -17.71
C PHE A 425 -6.20 42.51 -17.68
N GLU A 426 -6.15 43.23 -18.80
CA GLU A 426 -6.86 44.51 -18.96
C GLU A 426 -8.39 44.31 -19.01
N LYS A 427 -8.84 43.22 -19.62
CA LYS A 427 -10.27 42.91 -19.80
C LYS A 427 -10.89 42.13 -18.66
N LEU A 428 -10.09 41.42 -17.86
CA LEU A 428 -10.54 40.70 -16.67
C LEU A 428 -10.24 41.52 -15.41
N SER A 429 -11.27 41.82 -14.64
CA SER A 429 -11.08 42.37 -13.29
C SER A 429 -10.57 41.31 -12.33
N ILE A 430 -9.89 41.74 -11.25
CA ILE A 430 -9.38 40.81 -10.26
C ILE A 430 -10.52 40.11 -9.49
N GLU A 431 -11.64 40.80 -9.28
CA GLU A 431 -12.84 40.27 -8.63
C GLU A 431 -13.44 39.09 -9.42
N GLU A 432 -13.36 39.13 -10.75
CA GLU A 432 -13.79 38.02 -11.61
C GLU A 432 -12.87 36.81 -11.45
N ILE A 433 -11.56 37.04 -11.40
CA ILE A 433 -10.57 35.99 -11.16
C ILE A 433 -10.79 35.36 -9.78
N GLU A 434 -11.07 36.16 -8.75
CA GLU A 434 -11.43 35.67 -7.41
C GLU A 434 -12.72 34.86 -7.43
N SER A 435 -13.75 35.32 -8.13
CA SER A 435 -15.05 34.65 -8.24
C SER A 435 -14.92 33.28 -8.90
N VAL A 436 -14.11 33.18 -9.95
CA VAL A 436 -13.82 31.93 -10.65
C VAL A 436 -13.03 30.96 -9.77
N SER A 437 -11.99 31.46 -9.10
CA SER A 437 -11.06 30.66 -8.27
C SER A 437 -11.65 30.24 -6.93
N GLY A 438 -12.55 31.05 -6.37
CA GLY A 438 -13.15 30.85 -5.05
C GLY A 438 -12.16 31.01 -3.89
N ASN A 439 -12.65 30.81 -2.66
CA ASN A 439 -11.89 30.98 -1.42
C ASN A 439 -11.75 29.68 -0.62
N LYS A 440 -11.83 28.52 -1.28
CA LYS A 440 -11.70 27.23 -0.61
C LYS A 440 -10.33 27.12 0.03
N LYS A 441 -10.29 26.66 1.28
CA LYS A 441 -9.05 26.40 2.03
C LYS A 441 -8.26 25.23 1.45
N ILE A 442 -8.97 24.20 0.98
CA ILE A 442 -8.43 22.98 0.38
C ILE A 442 -9.18 22.75 -0.95
N LEU A 443 -8.43 22.48 -2.01
CA LEU A 443 -8.95 22.22 -3.34
C LEU A 443 -8.81 20.75 -3.68
N LYS A 444 -9.84 20.21 -4.34
CA LYS A 444 -9.87 18.84 -4.86
C LYS A 444 -9.50 18.85 -6.35
N PRO A 445 -9.04 17.72 -6.94
CA PRO A 445 -8.71 17.65 -8.37
C PRO A 445 -9.81 18.17 -9.31
N ASN A 446 -11.08 17.89 -9.01
CA ASN A 446 -12.20 18.40 -9.82
C ASN A 446 -12.38 19.92 -9.77
N ASP A 447 -11.87 20.59 -8.73
CA ASP A 447 -11.99 22.05 -8.61
C ASP A 447 -11.20 22.76 -9.73
N TYR A 448 -10.04 22.24 -10.14
CA TYR A 448 -9.23 22.82 -11.22
C TYR A 448 -9.97 22.83 -12.56
N LYS A 449 -10.70 21.75 -12.87
CA LYS A 449 -11.54 21.66 -14.08
C LYS A 449 -12.71 22.64 -14.04
N ILE A 450 -13.35 22.78 -12.87
CA ILE A 450 -14.46 23.73 -12.69
C ILE A 450 -13.96 25.18 -12.86
N ILE A 451 -12.81 25.51 -12.27
CA ILE A 451 -12.17 26.82 -12.40
C ILE A 451 -11.84 27.11 -13.87
N SER A 452 -11.20 26.17 -14.56
CA SER A 452 -10.88 26.30 -16.00
C SER A 452 -12.13 26.56 -16.85
N ASN A 453 -13.21 25.81 -16.64
CA ASN A 453 -14.46 25.97 -17.39
C ASN A 453 -15.10 27.35 -17.15
N LYS A 454 -15.14 27.80 -15.89
CA LYS A 454 -15.65 29.12 -15.54
C LYS A 454 -14.81 30.23 -16.15
N LEU A 455 -13.48 30.09 -16.11
CA LEU A 455 -12.56 31.07 -16.68
C LEU A 455 -12.75 31.17 -18.19
N GLN A 456 -12.84 30.04 -18.88
CA GLN A 456 -13.08 29.99 -20.32
C GLN A 456 -14.39 30.68 -20.70
N LYS A 457 -15.46 30.47 -19.93
CA LYS A 457 -16.74 31.18 -20.13
C LYS A 457 -16.57 32.69 -19.99
N SER A 458 -15.87 33.14 -18.95
CA SER A 458 -15.61 34.57 -18.70
C SER A 458 -14.80 35.21 -19.84
N LEU A 459 -13.83 34.49 -20.38
CA LEU A 459 -12.99 34.96 -21.49
C LEU A 459 -13.78 35.06 -22.80
N ALA A 460 -14.61 34.05 -23.10
CA ALA A 460 -15.46 34.04 -24.29
C ALA A 460 -16.47 35.19 -24.31
N GLU A 461 -17.06 35.54 -23.17
CA GLU A 461 -17.98 36.68 -23.03
C GLU A 461 -17.33 38.05 -23.34
N ARG A 462 -15.99 38.12 -23.33
CA ARG A 462 -15.22 39.36 -23.55
C ARG A 462 -14.51 39.39 -24.91
N GLU A 463 -14.85 38.45 -25.79
CA GLU A 463 -14.21 38.26 -27.10
C GLU A 463 -12.68 38.11 -26.98
N VAL A 464 -12.21 37.58 -25.84
CA VAL A 464 -10.79 37.29 -25.63
C VAL A 464 -10.57 35.87 -26.10
N ALA A 465 -10.21 35.73 -27.38
CA ALA A 465 -9.92 34.43 -27.98
C ALA A 465 -8.61 33.90 -27.40
N ILE A 466 -8.73 32.85 -26.60
CA ILE A 466 -7.60 32.04 -26.13
C ILE A 466 -7.88 30.60 -26.54
N ASP A 467 -8.13 30.42 -27.84
CA ASP A 467 -8.20 29.10 -28.42
C ASP A 467 -6.78 28.72 -28.87
N GLY A 468 -6.26 27.64 -28.29
CA GLY A 468 -4.96 27.05 -28.60
C GLY A 468 -5.06 25.55 -28.82
#